data_AF-A0A2S9F6W9-F1
#
_entry.id   AF-A0A2S9F6W9-F1
#
_cell.length_a   1.000
_cell.length_b   1.000
_cell.length_c   1.000
_cell.angle_alpha   90.00
_cell.angle_beta   90.00
_cell.angle_gamma   90.00
#
_symmetry.space_group_name_H-M   'P 1'
#
loop_
_entity.id
_entity.type
_entity.pdbx_description
1 polymer ?
#
loop_
_entity_poly.entity_id
_entity_poly.type
_entity_poly.pdbx_seq_one_letter_code
_entity_poly.pdbx_strand_id
1 'polypeptide(L)'
;LAPFALPEFGPDVTVPGATAMGFHFVDYVVHGWDVAVTLGKPFALPADVIGAALPIAMSVPDGEIRDAEHSPFAHALTPSGTDDDLARILRHLGRKPEYC
;
A
#
# COMPACT_ATOMS: atom_id res chain seq x y z
N LEU A 1 4.91 -24.12 -1.47
CA LEU A 1 5.05 -23.08 -0.41
C LEU A 1 4.04 -23.41 0.67
N ALA A 2 4.39 -23.31 1.96
CA ALA A 2 3.45 -23.55 3.04
C ALA A 2 2.33 -22.48 3.02
N PRO A 3 1.05 -22.86 3.23
CA PRO A 3 -0.05 -21.91 3.30
C PRO A 3 0.06 -21.06 4.57
N PHE A 4 -0.17 -19.75 4.44
CA PHE A 4 -0.25 -18.80 5.54
C PHE A 4 -1.72 -18.41 5.73
N ALA A 5 -2.29 -18.71 6.90
CA ALA A 5 -3.67 -18.38 7.21
C ALA A 5 -3.82 -16.89 7.58
N LEU A 6 -4.83 -16.24 7.01
CA LEU A 6 -5.17 -14.84 7.27
C LEU A 6 -6.66 -14.75 7.69
N PRO A 7 -7.00 -15.17 8.92
CA PRO A 7 -8.39 -15.17 9.40
C PRO A 7 -9.04 -13.78 9.41
N GLU A 8 -8.25 -12.70 9.40
CA GLU A 8 -8.70 -11.32 9.26
C GLU A 8 -9.42 -11.02 7.93
N PHE A 9 -9.14 -11.81 6.87
CA PHE A 9 -9.85 -11.71 5.59
C PHE A 9 -10.97 -12.76 5.45
N GLY A 10 -11.19 -13.59 6.48
CA GLY A 10 -12.20 -14.65 6.52
C GLY A 10 -11.63 -15.96 7.05
N PRO A 11 -12.47 -16.82 7.67
CA PRO A 11 -12.03 -17.98 8.45
C PRO A 11 -11.20 -19.02 7.67
N ASP A 12 -11.37 -19.07 6.35
CA ASP A 12 -10.72 -20.05 5.47
C ASP A 12 -9.72 -19.41 4.49
N VAL A 13 -9.42 -18.11 4.65
CA VAL A 13 -8.49 -17.42 3.75
C VAL A 13 -7.05 -17.86 4.05
N THR A 14 -6.41 -18.42 3.04
CA THR A 14 -4.98 -18.75 3.06
C THR A 14 -4.29 -18.25 1.80
N VAL A 15 -3.04 -17.82 1.95
CA VAL A 15 -2.22 -17.32 0.85
C VAL A 15 -0.83 -17.96 0.90
N PRO A 16 -0.04 -17.95 -0.19
CA PRO A 16 1.38 -18.26 -0.11
C PRO A 16 2.08 -17.33 0.88
N GLY A 17 3.01 -17.84 1.69
CA GLY A 17 3.75 -17.00 2.66
C GLY A 17 4.48 -15.80 2.04
N ALA A 18 4.96 -15.93 0.79
CA ALA A 18 5.54 -14.82 0.04
C ALA A 18 4.52 -13.68 -0.22
N THR A 19 3.25 -14.03 -0.44
CA THR A 19 2.16 -13.05 -0.59
C THR A 19 1.88 -12.34 0.74
N ALA A 20 1.82 -13.08 1.84
CA ALA A 20 1.66 -12.49 3.18
C ALA A 20 2.81 -11.52 3.53
N MET A 21 4.05 -11.89 3.21
CA MET A 21 5.20 -10.97 3.33
C MET A 21 5.07 -9.75 2.42
N GLY A 22 4.50 -9.91 1.22
CA GLY A 22 4.21 -8.82 0.29
C GLY A 22 3.24 -7.78 0.86
N PHE A 23 2.24 -8.21 1.63
CA PHE A 23 1.31 -7.30 2.31
C PHE A 23 2.05 -6.38 3.28
N HIS A 24 2.85 -6.96 4.19
CA HIS A 24 3.67 -6.19 5.12
C HIS A 24 4.73 -5.33 4.43
N PHE A 25 5.28 -5.79 3.30
CA PHE A 25 6.24 -5.03 2.52
C PHE A 25 5.65 -3.71 2.02
N VAL A 26 4.41 -3.72 1.49
CA VAL A 26 3.70 -2.50 1.09
C VAL A 26 3.43 -1.60 2.31
N ASP A 27 3.02 -2.18 3.44
CA ASP A 27 2.79 -1.41 4.67
C ASP A 27 4.04 -0.63 5.08
N TYR A 28 5.23 -1.22 5.03
CA TYR A 28 6.47 -0.53 5.38
C TYR A 28 6.84 0.59 4.41
N VAL A 29 6.59 0.42 3.11
CA VAL A 29 6.81 1.48 2.12
C VAL A 29 5.92 2.67 2.41
N VAL A 30 4.62 2.42 2.62
CA VAL A 30 3.62 3.48 2.81
C VAL A 30 3.73 4.13 4.18
N HIS A 31 3.89 3.35 5.25
CA HIS A 31 4.02 3.88 6.60
C HIS A 31 5.38 4.55 6.85
N GLY A 32 6.43 4.11 6.16
CA GLY A 32 7.70 4.84 6.13
C GLY A 32 7.51 6.27 5.60
N TRP A 33 6.74 6.41 4.53
CA TRP A 33 6.34 7.73 4.00
C TRP A 33 5.45 8.50 4.99
N ASP A 34 4.42 7.85 5.56
CA ASP A 34 3.51 8.47 6.53
C ASP A 34 4.30 9.10 7.70
N VAL A 35 5.29 8.38 8.25
CA VAL A 35 6.16 8.87 9.33
C VAL A 35 7.05 10.01 8.86
N ALA A 36 7.69 9.89 7.69
CA ALA A 36 8.58 10.92 7.18
C ALA A 36 7.86 12.25 6.94
N VAL A 37 6.69 12.22 6.30
CA VAL A 37 5.83 13.40 6.10
C VAL A 37 5.44 14.04 7.43
N THR A 38 5.00 13.21 8.39
CA THR A 38 4.62 13.68 9.73
C THR A 38 5.77 14.44 10.42
N LEU A 39 7.01 14.04 10.16
CA LEU A 39 8.21 14.67 10.70
C LEU A 39 8.80 15.78 9.82
N GLY A 40 8.19 16.11 8.68
CA GLY A 40 8.73 17.07 7.71
C GLY A 40 10.10 16.64 7.15
N LYS A 41 10.30 15.34 6.95
CA LYS A 41 11.55 14.76 6.44
C LYS A 41 11.37 14.27 4.99
N PRO A 42 12.41 14.40 4.16
CA PRO A 42 12.39 13.79 2.84
C PRO A 42 12.30 12.27 2.98
N PHE A 43 11.54 11.64 2.08
CA PHE A 43 11.41 10.20 1.99
C PHE A 43 11.79 9.74 0.59
N ALA A 44 12.78 8.87 0.50
CA ALA A 44 13.20 8.26 -0.74
C ALA A 44 13.56 6.81 -0.47
N LEU A 45 13.10 5.93 -1.36
CA LEU A 45 13.45 4.52 -1.35
C LEU A 45 14.21 4.18 -2.63
N PRO A 46 15.06 3.14 -2.61
CA PRO A 46 15.65 2.58 -3.81
C PRO A 46 14.58 2.22 -4.87
N ALA A 47 14.91 2.42 -6.14
CA ALA A 47 13.96 2.21 -7.24
C ALA A 47 13.47 0.76 -7.35
N ASP A 48 14.30 -0.21 -6.99
CA ASP A 48 13.93 -1.63 -6.95
C ASP A 48 12.92 -1.94 -5.83
N VAL A 49 13.01 -1.27 -4.69
CA VAL A 49 12.01 -1.35 -3.61
C VAL A 49 10.66 -0.81 -4.08
N ILE A 50 10.64 0.37 -4.71
CA ILE A 50 9.42 0.97 -5.24
C ILE A 50 8.83 0.10 -6.36
N GLY A 51 9.68 -0.37 -7.28
CA GLY A 51 9.28 -1.25 -8.38
C GLY A 51 8.70 -2.59 -7.91
N ALA A 52 9.19 -3.15 -6.80
CA ALA A 52 8.62 -4.34 -6.20
C ALA A 52 7.28 -4.07 -5.49
N ALA A 53 7.10 -2.88 -4.90
CA ALA A 53 5.90 -2.52 -4.16
C ALA A 53 4.73 -2.17 -5.07
N LEU A 54 5.01 -1.52 -6.21
CA LEU A 54 4.00 -1.03 -7.14
C LEU A 54 2.96 -2.11 -7.55
N PRO A 55 3.34 -3.28 -8.10
CA PRO A 55 2.35 -4.27 -8.50
C PRO A 55 1.53 -4.83 -7.34
N ILE A 56 2.09 -4.90 -6.13
CA ILE A 56 1.38 -5.37 -4.93
C ILE A 56 0.35 -4.32 -4.50
N ALA A 57 0.76 -3.05 -4.40
CA ALA A 57 -0.15 -1.95 -4.04
C ALA A 57 -1.29 -1.83 -5.04
N MET A 58 -1.01 -1.91 -6.34
CA MET A 58 -2.05 -1.82 -7.38
C MET A 58 -3.00 -3.03 -7.40
N SER A 59 -2.65 -4.14 -6.76
CA SER A 59 -3.54 -5.29 -6.61
C SER A 59 -4.59 -5.11 -5.51
N VAL A 60 -4.40 -4.13 -4.61
CA VAL A 60 -5.34 -3.81 -3.55
C VAL A 60 -6.62 -3.26 -4.18
N PRO A 61 -7.80 -3.89 -3.96
CA PRO A 61 -9.05 -3.41 -4.52
C PRO A 61 -9.40 -1.99 -4.05
N ASP A 62 -10.06 -1.24 -4.92
CA ASP A 62 -10.83 -0.05 -4.57
C ASP A 62 -12.33 -0.36 -4.73
N GLY A 63 -13.19 0.60 -4.37
CA GLY A 63 -14.64 0.50 -4.45
C GLY A 63 -15.28 0.40 -3.07
N GLU A 64 -16.50 -0.14 -3.02
CA GLU A 64 -17.36 -0.16 -1.82
C GLU A 64 -16.71 -0.80 -0.58
N ILE A 65 -15.72 -1.69 -0.78
CA ILE A 65 -14.95 -2.27 0.33
C ILE A 65 -14.24 -1.21 1.17
N ARG A 66 -13.95 -0.03 0.58
CA ARG A 66 -13.27 1.08 1.27
C ARG A 66 -14.21 1.98 2.09
N ASP A 67 -15.52 1.78 1.98
CA ASP A 67 -16.53 2.50 2.79
C ASP A 67 -16.74 1.88 4.17
N ALA A 68 -16.19 0.69 4.43
CA ALA A 68 -16.29 0.04 5.73
C ALA A 68 -15.60 0.86 6.84
N GLU A 69 -16.20 0.91 8.03
CA GLU A 69 -15.73 1.69 9.20
C GLU A 69 -14.26 1.44 9.56
N HIS A 70 -13.75 0.25 9.24
CA HIS A 70 -12.38 -0.18 9.51
C HIS A 70 -11.62 -0.57 8.24
N SER A 71 -11.96 0.03 7.09
CA SER A 71 -11.19 -0.18 5.87
C SER A 71 -9.71 0.19 6.10
N PRO A 72 -8.75 -0.68 5.71
CA PRO A 72 -7.32 -0.40 5.87
C PRO A 72 -6.83 0.74 4.97
N PHE A 73 -7.57 1.06 3.91
CA PHE A 73 -7.22 2.11 2.95
C PHE A 73 -8.42 3.03 2.69
N ALA A 74 -8.16 4.34 2.56
CA ALA A 74 -9.11 5.28 2.00
C ALA A 74 -9.21 5.10 0.47
N HIS A 75 -10.23 5.67 -0.18
CA HIS A 75 -10.39 5.64 -1.63
C HIS A 75 -9.16 6.09 -2.41
N ALA A 76 -8.95 5.47 -3.58
CA ALA A 76 -7.87 5.88 -4.45
C ALA A 76 -8.10 7.31 -4.91
N LEU A 77 -7.03 8.10 -4.93
CA LEU A 77 -7.07 9.47 -5.41
C LEU A 77 -6.76 9.50 -6.91
N THR A 78 -7.31 10.50 -7.61
CA THR A 78 -7.03 10.72 -9.03
C THR A 78 -5.52 10.84 -9.26
N PRO A 79 -4.93 10.02 -10.15
CA PRO A 79 -3.53 10.14 -10.53
C PRO A 79 -3.23 11.49 -11.18
N SER A 80 -2.07 12.05 -10.89
CA SER A 80 -1.49 13.18 -11.64
C SER A 80 -0.66 12.65 -12.80
N GLY A 81 -0.65 13.39 -13.93
CA GLY A 81 0.22 13.08 -15.07
C GLY A 81 1.72 13.20 -14.79
N THR A 82 2.09 13.72 -13.61
CA THR A 82 3.47 13.89 -13.14
C THR A 82 3.84 12.96 -11.99
N ASP A 83 2.97 12.03 -11.60
CA ASP A 83 3.26 11.11 -10.49
C ASP A 83 4.40 10.16 -10.86
N ASP A 84 5.37 10.02 -9.95
CA ASP A 84 6.30 8.90 -9.96
C ASP A 84 5.64 7.63 -9.40
N ASP A 85 6.34 6.50 -9.42
CA ASP A 85 5.77 5.23 -8.97
C ASP A 85 5.42 5.21 -7.48
N LEU A 86 6.14 5.96 -6.64
CA LEU A 86 5.78 6.09 -5.24
C LEU A 86 4.48 6.89 -5.08
N ALA A 87 4.34 8.02 -5.79
CA ALA A 87 3.12 8.82 -5.79
C ALA A 87 1.92 8.01 -6.29
N ARG A 88 2.10 7.15 -7.30
CA ARG A 88 1.06 6.22 -7.78
C ARG A 88 0.61 5.24 -6.69
N ILE A 89 1.56 4.61 -5.97
CA ILE A 89 1.26 3.74 -4.82
C ILE A 89 0.47 4.51 -3.76
N LEU A 90 0.98 5.67 -3.36
CA LEU A 90 0.40 6.50 -2.32
C LEU A 90 -1.04 6.92 -2.66
N ARG A 91 -1.27 7.44 -3.87
CA ARG A 91 -2.62 7.82 -4.32
C ARG A 91 -3.56 6.63 -4.38
N HIS A 92 -3.11 5.49 -4.89
CA HIS A 92 -3.93 4.28 -4.95
C HIS A 92 -4.37 3.81 -3.55
N LEU A 93 -3.55 4.07 -2.53
CA LEU A 93 -3.83 3.73 -1.13
C LEU A 93 -4.38 4.91 -0.32
N GLY A 94 -4.84 5.97 -0.99
CA GLY A 94 -5.57 7.09 -0.40
C GLY A 94 -4.71 8.17 0.28
N ARG A 95 -3.39 8.15 0.07
CA ARG A 95 -2.46 9.19 0.53
C ARG A 95 -2.36 10.31 -0.50
N LYS A 96 -2.04 11.51 -0.02
CA LYS A 96 -1.81 12.72 -0.82
C LYS A 96 -0.30 13.01 -0.90
N PRO A 97 0.38 12.63 -2.00
CA PRO A 97 1.83 12.83 -2.14
C PRO A 97 2.27 14.28 -2.00
N GLU A 98 1.38 15.23 -2.29
CA GLU A 98 1.62 16.67 -2.19
C GLU A 98 1.88 17.19 -0.75
N TYR A 99 1.77 16.36 0.29
CA TYR A 99 2.09 16.74 1.67
C TYR A 99 3.57 16.53 2.05
N CYS A 100 4.40 16.01 1.14
CA CYS A 100 5.86 15.93 1.28
C CYS A 100 6.57 17.23 0.91
#